data_AF-A0ABD5BJF6-F1
#
_entry.id   AF-A0ABD5BJF6-F1
#
_cell.length_a   1.000
_cell.length_b   1.000
_cell.length_c   1.000
_cell.angle_alpha   90.00
_cell.angle_beta   90.00
_cell.angle_gamma   90.00
#
_symmetry.space_group_name_H-M   'P 1'
#
loop_
_entity.id
_entity.type
_entity.pdbx_description
1 polymer ?
#
loop_
_entity_poly.entity_id
_entity_poly.type
_entity_poly.pdbx_seq_one_letter_code
_entity_poly.pdbx_strand_id
1 'polypeptide(L)'
;RPTMGVEEYLTAPRQVLADCELLPAAQREGFLQATDNLIAAIKPHWHLNWQPRRLHGDCHPGNILWRDGPLFVDLDDARNGPAVQDLWMLLHGERRDQLMQLDVLL
;
A
#
# COMPACT_ATOMS: atom_id res chain seq x y z
N ARG A 1 -3.53 -10.26 -12.53
CA ARG A 1 -3.22 -10.10 -11.09
C ARG A 1 -4.49 -9.66 -10.38
N PRO A 2 -4.71 -9.96 -9.08
CA PRO A 2 -5.85 -9.46 -8.33
C PRO A 2 -5.90 -7.93 -8.33
N THR A 3 -7.10 -7.35 -8.30
CA THR A 3 -7.29 -5.90 -8.15
C THR A 3 -7.24 -5.54 -6.68
N MET A 4 -6.49 -4.50 -6.34
CA MET A 4 -6.35 -4.04 -4.97
C MET A 4 -7.65 -3.46 -4.40
N GLY A 5 -7.91 -3.70 -3.13
CA GLY A 5 -9.16 -3.38 -2.45
C GLY A 5 -9.08 -3.54 -0.94
N VAL A 6 -10.10 -3.01 -0.27
CA VAL A 6 -10.21 -3.04 1.20
C VAL A 6 -10.38 -4.47 1.73
N GLU A 7 -10.93 -5.38 0.94
CA GLU A 7 -11.22 -6.74 1.41
C GLU A 7 -9.93 -7.50 1.70
N GLU A 8 -9.04 -7.63 0.73
CA GLU A 8 -7.83 -8.43 0.84
C GLU A 8 -6.69 -7.72 1.59
N TYR A 9 -6.72 -6.39 1.71
CA TYR A 9 -5.72 -5.64 2.48
C TYR A 9 -6.16 -5.31 3.89
N LEU A 10 -7.46 -5.29 4.20
CA LEU A 10 -7.95 -4.85 5.50
C LEU A 10 -8.96 -5.83 6.14
N THR A 11 -10.12 -6.07 5.51
CA THR A 11 -11.20 -6.86 6.14
C THR A 11 -10.79 -8.31 6.41
N ALA A 12 -10.30 -9.01 5.38
CA ALA A 12 -9.93 -10.42 5.48
C ALA A 12 -8.69 -10.63 6.38
N PRO A 13 -7.60 -9.84 6.25
CA PRO A 13 -6.47 -9.93 7.18
C PRO A 13 -6.85 -9.65 8.63
N ARG A 14 -7.76 -8.71 8.90
CA ARG A 14 -8.29 -8.52 10.27
C ARG A 14 -8.85 -9.84 10.78
N GLN A 15 -9.76 -10.48 10.05
CA GLN A 15 -10.36 -11.74 10.52
C GLN A 15 -9.30 -12.81 10.81
N VAL A 16 -8.29 -12.95 9.95
CA VAL A 16 -7.16 -13.85 10.19
C VAL A 16 -6.41 -13.50 11.48
N LEU A 17 -6.16 -12.22 11.74
CA LEU A 17 -5.45 -11.74 12.94
C LEU A 17 -6.27 -11.92 14.22
N ALA A 18 -7.60 -11.90 14.13
CA ALA A 18 -8.48 -12.15 15.28
C ALA A 18 -8.31 -13.57 15.82
N ASP A 19 -8.07 -14.53 14.93
CA ASP A 19 -7.87 -15.95 15.26
C ASP A 19 -6.39 -16.36 15.32
N CYS A 20 -5.46 -15.42 15.08
CA CYS A 20 -4.03 -15.69 15.03
C CYS A 20 -3.44 -15.91 16.42
N GLU A 21 -2.78 -17.05 16.64
CA GLU A 21 -2.11 -17.38 17.90
C GLU A 21 -0.83 -16.54 18.13
N LEU A 22 -0.22 -16.01 17.07
CA LEU A 22 0.98 -15.17 17.16
C LEU A 22 0.68 -13.78 17.76
N LEU A 23 -0.58 -13.35 17.78
CA LEU A 23 -1.00 -12.12 18.43
C LEU A 23 -1.13 -12.37 19.95
N PRO A 24 -0.23 -11.84 20.79
CA PRO A 24 -0.24 -12.22 22.19
C PRO A 24 -1.52 -11.72 22.87
N ALA A 25 -2.06 -12.55 23.76
CA ALA A 25 -3.39 -12.35 24.34
C ALA A 25 -3.57 -10.97 24.99
N ALA A 26 -2.52 -10.45 25.63
CA ALA A 26 -2.54 -9.15 26.29
C ALA A 26 -2.71 -7.96 25.32
N GLN A 27 -2.28 -8.08 24.06
CA GLN A 27 -2.39 -7.03 23.04
C GLN A 27 -3.60 -7.21 22.11
N ARG A 28 -4.23 -8.39 22.12
CA ARG A 28 -5.25 -8.78 21.12
C ARG A 28 -6.39 -7.77 21.01
N GLU A 29 -7.03 -7.44 22.13
CA GLU A 29 -8.18 -6.52 22.13
C GLU A 29 -7.79 -5.14 21.57
N GLY A 30 -6.71 -4.55 22.11
CA GLY A 30 -6.23 -3.23 21.66
C GLY A 30 -5.81 -3.21 20.19
N PHE A 31 -5.14 -4.27 19.73
CA PHE A 31 -4.72 -4.40 18.33
C PHE A 31 -5.92 -4.50 17.38
N LEU A 32 -6.91 -5.35 17.71
CA LEU A 32 -8.10 -5.52 16.87
C LEU A 32 -8.94 -4.25 16.87
N GLN A 33 -9.10 -3.57 18.01
CA GLN A 33 -9.82 -2.31 18.08
C GLN A 33 -9.14 -1.21 17.25
N ALA A 34 -7.81 -1.11 17.30
CA ALA A 34 -7.05 -0.18 16.47
C ALA A 34 -7.20 -0.50 14.98
N THR A 35 -7.20 -1.78 14.63
CA THR A 35 -7.42 -2.25 13.24
C THR A 35 -8.83 -1.91 12.77
N ASP A 36 -9.86 -2.11 13.59
CA ASP A 36 -11.25 -1.75 13.26
C ASP A 36 -11.40 -0.24 13.04
N ASN A 37 -10.76 0.57 13.89
CA ASN A 37 -10.76 2.02 13.74
C ASN A 37 -10.08 2.46 12.43
N LEU A 38 -8.96 1.82 12.06
CA LEU A 38 -8.27 2.04 10.78
C LEU A 38 -9.17 1.69 9.60
N ILE A 39 -9.85 0.54 9.63
CA ILE A 39 -10.78 0.11 8.60
C ILE A 39 -11.92 1.12 8.43
N ALA A 40 -12.52 1.55 9.56
CA ALA A 40 -13.60 2.52 9.57
C ALA A 40 -13.17 3.88 9.01
N ALA A 41 -11.92 4.28 9.24
CA ALA A 41 -11.36 5.53 8.70
C ALA A 41 -11.08 5.44 7.20
N ILE A 42 -10.55 4.32 6.70
CA ILE A 42 -10.15 4.17 5.29
C ILE A 42 -11.36 3.92 4.38
N LYS A 43 -12.29 3.06 4.80
CA LYS A 43 -13.39 2.56 3.95
C LYS A 43 -14.24 3.65 3.28
N PRO A 44 -14.59 4.78 3.93
CA PRO A 44 -15.34 5.88 3.30
C PRO A 44 -14.56 6.61 2.19
N HIS A 45 -13.23 6.58 2.23
CA HIS A 45 -12.36 7.25 1.26
C HIS A 45 -11.92 6.33 0.11
N TRP A 46 -12.11 5.01 0.26
CA TRP A 46 -11.84 4.08 -0.81
C TRP A 46 -12.93 4.13 -1.88
N HIS A 47 -12.53 4.40 -3.12
CA HIS A 47 -13.41 4.38 -4.28
C HIS A 47 -12.77 3.59 -5.42
N LEU A 48 -13.58 3.20 -6.41
CA LEU A 48 -13.12 2.54 -7.65
C LEU A 48 -13.10 3.48 -8.86
N ASN A 49 -13.32 4.78 -8.63
CA ASN A 49 -13.25 5.82 -9.67
C ASN A 49 -11.79 6.18 -10.03
N TRP A 50 -11.06 5.22 -10.58
CA TRP A 50 -9.72 5.37 -11.14
C TRP A 50 -9.57 4.38 -12.29
N GLN A 51 -8.63 4.64 -13.21
CA GLN A 51 -8.35 3.71 -14.31
C GLN A 51 -7.43 2.59 -13.82
N PRO A 52 -7.86 1.31 -13.85
CA PRO A 52 -7.03 0.20 -13.41
C PRO A 52 -5.79 0.03 -14.29
N ARG A 53 -4.62 -0.09 -13.66
CA ARG A 53 -3.33 -0.42 -14.32
C ARG A 53 -2.71 -1.62 -13.65
N ARG A 54 -1.87 -2.37 -14.39
CA ARG A 54 -0.96 -3.34 -13.78
C ARG A 54 0.13 -2.55 -13.05
N LEU A 55 0.32 -2.84 -11.79
CA LEU A 55 1.22 -2.16 -10.88
C LEU A 55 2.36 -3.09 -10.46
N HIS A 56 3.47 -2.49 -10.03
CA HIS A 56 4.48 -3.15 -9.23
C HIS A 56 3.89 -3.61 -7.89
N GLY A 57 3.02 -2.80 -7.29
CA GLY A 57 2.33 -3.13 -6.03
C GLY A 57 3.09 -2.71 -4.78
N ASP A 58 4.42 -2.81 -4.84
CA ASP A 58 5.38 -2.38 -3.81
C ASP A 58 6.51 -1.49 -4.39
N CYS A 59 6.14 -0.47 -5.16
CA CYS A 59 7.12 0.42 -5.80
C CYS A 59 7.69 1.44 -4.80
N HIS A 60 8.89 1.18 -4.29
CA HIS A 60 9.63 2.09 -3.43
C HIS A 60 11.13 2.08 -3.78
N PRO A 61 11.95 3.05 -3.33
CA PRO A 61 13.37 3.13 -3.71
C PRO A 61 14.18 1.84 -3.45
N GLY A 62 13.83 1.06 -2.43
CA GLY A 62 14.47 -0.24 -2.16
C GLY A 62 14.30 -1.30 -3.26
N ASN A 63 13.25 -1.19 -4.09
CA ASN A 63 12.92 -2.11 -5.19
C ASN A 63 13.32 -1.53 -6.56
N ILE A 64 14.10 -0.45 -6.56
CA ILE A 64 14.63 0.19 -7.77
C ILE A 64 16.15 0.15 -7.73
N LEU A 65 16.74 -0.70 -8.55
CA LEU A 65 18.19 -0.75 -8.76
C LEU A 65 18.60 0.27 -9.83
N TRP A 66 19.84 0.74 -9.77
CA TRP A 66 20.37 1.69 -10.73
C TRP A 66 21.56 1.12 -11.50
N ARG A 67 21.39 0.92 -12.81
CA ARG A 67 22.47 0.58 -13.73
C ARG A 67 22.10 1.06 -15.12
N ASP A 68 22.73 2.16 -15.55
CA ASP A 68 22.45 2.82 -16.84
C ASP A 68 20.97 3.22 -17.03
N GLY A 69 20.24 3.34 -15.91
CA GLY A 69 18.80 3.56 -15.84
C GLY A 69 18.15 2.81 -14.66
N PRO A 70 16.86 3.07 -14.38
CA PRO A 70 16.14 2.37 -13.33
C PRO A 70 15.80 0.94 -13.75
N LEU A 71 16.04 0.00 -12.84
CA LEU A 71 15.66 -1.41 -12.95
C LEU A 71 14.74 -1.76 -11.78
N PHE A 72 13.46 -2.00 -12.08
CA PHE A 72 12.48 -2.43 -11.09
C PHE A 72 12.64 -3.93 -10.82
N VAL A 73 12.68 -4.29 -9.54
CA VAL A 73 12.83 -5.68 -9.07
C VAL A 73 11.74 -6.00 -8.07
N ASP A 74 11.52 -7.29 -7.81
CA ASP A 74 10.51 -7.79 -6.86
C ASP A 74 9.05 -7.54 -7.28
N LEU A 75 8.55 -8.37 -8.20
CA LEU A 75 7.19 -8.27 -8.79
C LEU A 75 6.23 -9.35 -8.26
N ASP A 76 6.51 -9.92 -7.11
CA ASP A 76 5.63 -10.86 -6.42
C ASP A 76 4.34 -10.18 -5.94
N ASP A 77 4.45 -8.93 -5.46
CA ASP A 77 3.34 -8.07 -5.03
C ASP A 77 2.59 -7.36 -6.15
N ALA A 78 2.89 -7.66 -7.42
CA ALA A 78 2.20 -7.05 -8.56
C ALA A 78 0.66 -7.26 -8.51
N ARG A 79 -0.09 -6.15 -8.67
CA ARG A 79 -1.55 -6.07 -8.57
C ARG A 79 -2.14 -5.21 -9.69
N ASN A 80 -3.47 -5.18 -9.80
CA ASN A 80 -4.16 -4.12 -10.55
C ASN A 80 -4.62 -3.03 -9.59
N GLY A 81 -4.50 -1.76 -9.95
CA GLY A 81 -4.93 -0.66 -9.07
C GLY A 81 -4.71 0.74 -9.66
N PRO A 82 -4.88 1.80 -8.85
CA PRO A 82 -4.60 3.17 -9.25
C PRO A 82 -3.08 3.41 -9.37
N ALA A 83 -2.68 4.19 -10.38
CA ALA A 83 -1.26 4.50 -10.65
C ALA A 83 -0.51 5.09 -9.44
N VAL A 84 -1.23 5.83 -8.57
CA VAL A 84 -0.65 6.46 -7.38
C VAL A 84 0.03 5.45 -6.45
N GLN A 85 -0.42 4.19 -6.43
CA GLN A 85 0.16 3.12 -5.61
C GLN A 85 1.66 2.93 -5.88
N ASP A 86 2.09 3.10 -7.13
CA ASP A 86 3.50 2.95 -7.51
C ASP A 86 4.30 4.26 -7.44
N LEU A 87 3.67 5.36 -6.98
CA LEU A 87 4.28 6.70 -6.96
C LEU A 87 4.46 7.26 -5.54
N TRP A 88 3.50 7.05 -4.65
CA TRP A 88 3.48 7.76 -3.36
C TRP A 88 4.67 7.41 -2.45
N MET A 89 5.16 6.17 -2.50
CA MET A 89 6.31 5.72 -1.71
C MET A 89 7.67 6.20 -2.26
N LEU A 90 7.70 6.83 -3.45
CA LEU A 90 8.91 7.47 -3.97
C LEU A 90 9.13 8.86 -3.35
N LEU A 91 8.07 9.46 -2.78
CA LEU A 91 8.09 10.81 -2.27
C LEU A 91 8.72 10.87 -0.87
N HIS A 92 9.62 11.83 -0.65
CA HIS A 92 10.28 12.04 0.65
C HIS A 92 10.61 13.52 0.89
N GLY A 93 10.88 13.87 2.14
CA GLY A 93 11.22 15.24 2.54
C GLY A 93 10.00 16.14 2.73
N GLU A 94 10.24 17.46 2.73
CA GLU A 94 9.21 18.46 2.92
C GLU A 94 8.32 18.61 1.68
N ARG A 95 7.17 19.27 1.82
CA ARG A 95 6.21 19.42 0.70
C ARG A 95 6.84 19.99 -0.57
N ARG A 96 7.79 20.91 -0.45
CA ARG A 96 8.50 21.48 -1.59
C ARG A 96 9.35 20.43 -2.32
N ASP A 97 10.01 19.55 -1.59
CA ASP A 97 10.83 18.47 -2.14
C ASP A 97 9.95 17.43 -2.85
N GLN A 98 8.84 17.06 -2.22
CA GLN A 98 7.85 16.13 -2.80
C GLN A 98 7.26 16.67 -4.11
N LEU A 99 6.99 17.98 -4.19
CA LEU A 99 6.50 18.61 -5.42
C LEU A 99 7.56 18.60 -6.53
N MET A 100 8.83 18.84 -6.22
CA MET A 100 9.91 18.72 -7.21
C MET A 100 10.08 17.25 -7.67
N GLN A 101 9.96 16.29 -6.75
CA GLN A 101 10.02 14.87 -7.10
C GLN A 101 8.86 14.46 -8.01
N LEU A 102 7.64 14.94 -7.74
CA LEU A 102 6.49 14.73 -8.62
C LEU A 102 6.70 15.34 -10.01
N ASP A 103 7.29 16.53 -10.10
CA ASP A 103 7.60 17.21 -11.38
C ASP A 103 8.64 16.44 -12.22
N VAL A 104 9.54 15.70 -11.55
CA VAL A 104 10.50 14.82 -12.24
C VAL A 104 9.85 13.51 -12.71
N LEU A 105 8.81 13.04 -12.01
CA LEU A 105 8.16 11.75 -12.28
C LEU A 105 6.99 11.82 -13.30
N LEU A 106 6.35 12.98 -13.45
CA LEU A 106 5.12 13.18 -14.24
C LEU A 106 5.33 14.06 -15.47
#